data_AF-A0A6P8YXS3-F1
#
_entry.id   AF-A0A6P8YXS3-F1
#
_cell.length_a   1.000
_cell.length_b   1.000
_cell.length_c   1.000
_cell.angle_alpha   90.00
_cell.angle_beta   90.00
_cell.angle_gamma   90.00
#
_symmetry.space_group_name_H-M   'P 1'
#
loop_
_entity.id
_entity.type
_entity.pdbx_description
1 polymer ?
#
loop_
_entity_poly.entity_id
_entity_poly.type
_entity_poly.pdbx_seq_one_letter_code
_entity_poly.pdbx_strand_id
1 'polypeptide(L)'
;MGLWCLVVISFLANILVPTGAGNLNVCGTRQFKLAGMEQCHSWLNCSDLKNLKFGRRIDAGSTKLVHAASWNGLNVVVLRLHNINYKSDFDHGLDMLEKYNPSKFVVQLIGTCKKASMFAAEYYELGNATNILSVINKRYGNQNIVVRLKLCLNYARLLEFLHDGPAGTRVMCDSNDLGKLLSQMLITDDVELVLNDLDALPLVDRDAGTKIKCGSRELFGDFVAPEQKWPFSGAFKDAAMPGYDEKTDIWKAAEVFKYFVSDIDVKFEWVRYRLFNLIKSCKNPDPNLRPSAKYLVTVLEKILAEVHSVKTEL
;
A
#
# COMPACT_ATOMS: atom_id res chain seq x y z
N MET A 1 59.21 15.98 47.90
CA MET A 1 58.76 14.80 47.14
C MET A 1 57.54 14.22 47.82
N GLY A 2 56.38 14.32 47.18
CA GLY A 2 55.09 13.93 47.73
C GLY A 2 53.97 14.69 47.02
N LEU A 3 53.52 14.15 45.89
CA LEU A 3 52.35 14.65 45.16
C LEU A 3 51.18 13.74 45.54
N TRP A 4 50.21 14.26 46.30
CA TRP A 4 48.92 13.62 46.52
C TRP A 4 47.85 14.40 45.76
N CYS A 5 47.30 13.72 44.75
CA CYS A 5 45.87 13.56 44.50
C CYS A 5 44.95 14.78 44.66
N LEU A 6 44.40 15.25 43.52
CA LEU A 6 43.01 15.68 43.44
C LEU A 6 42.46 15.34 42.05
N VAL A 7 41.65 14.28 42.05
CA VAL A 7 40.80 13.84 40.95
C VAL A 7 39.56 14.74 40.95
N VAL A 8 39.30 15.44 39.85
CA VAL A 8 37.95 15.88 39.50
C VAL A 8 37.65 15.39 38.09
N ILE A 9 36.78 14.39 38.06
CA ILE A 9 36.26 13.69 36.89
C ILE A 9 35.39 14.68 36.10
N SER A 10 35.83 15.06 34.90
CA SER A 10 34.93 15.63 33.90
C SER A 10 34.33 14.49 33.09
N PHE A 11 33.10 14.13 33.46
CA PHE A 11 32.19 13.33 32.62
C PHE A 11 31.80 14.17 31.40
N LEU A 12 32.55 14.04 30.31
CA LEU A 12 32.05 14.27 28.96
C LEU A 12 32.09 12.94 28.23
N ALA A 13 31.19 12.04 28.66
CA ALA A 13 30.85 10.87 27.89
C ALA A 13 30.00 11.33 26.70
N ASN A 14 30.59 11.19 25.51
CA ASN A 14 29.95 10.94 24.23
C ASN A 14 28.42 10.77 24.30
N ILE A 15 27.68 11.84 23.96
CA ILE A 15 26.45 11.67 23.19
C ILE A 15 26.79 12.17 21.79
N LEU A 16 27.66 11.40 21.13
CA LEU A 16 27.54 11.21 19.70
C LEU A 16 26.17 10.56 19.51
N VAL A 17 25.18 11.39 19.19
CA VAL A 17 23.97 10.92 18.51
C VAL A 17 24.49 10.06 17.36
N PRO A 18 24.15 8.77 17.27
CA PRO A 18 24.37 8.06 16.04
C PRO A 18 23.41 8.73 15.04
N THR A 19 23.93 9.68 14.26
CA THR A 19 23.43 9.99 12.92
C THR A 19 23.78 8.84 11.99
N GLY A 20 23.44 7.63 12.43
CA GLY A 20 23.33 6.45 11.60
C GLY A 20 21.88 6.36 11.16
N ALA A 21 21.51 7.17 10.17
CA ALA A 21 20.54 6.71 9.19
C ALA A 21 21.18 5.52 8.46
N GLY A 22 21.30 4.38 9.15
CA GLY A 22 21.64 3.13 8.54
C GLY A 22 20.52 2.82 7.57
N ASN A 23 20.81 2.90 6.28
CA ASN A 23 19.94 2.44 5.21
C ASN A 23 19.39 1.07 5.60
N LEU A 24 18.10 1.02 5.98
CA LEU A 24 17.37 -0.22 6.18
C LEU A 24 17.35 -0.95 4.83
N ASN A 25 18.23 -1.95 4.69
CA ASN A 25 18.11 -3.11 3.79
C ASN A 25 17.44 -2.83 2.42
N VAL A 26 17.93 -1.87 1.64
CA VAL A 26 17.44 -1.71 0.26
C VAL A 26 18.28 -2.59 -0.64
N CYS A 27 17.72 -3.72 -1.07
CA CYS A 27 18.34 -4.51 -2.12
C CYS A 27 18.35 -3.75 -3.44
N GLY A 28 19.32 -4.08 -4.29
CA GLY A 28 19.40 -3.50 -5.62
C GLY A 28 18.22 -3.93 -6.51
N THR A 29 18.16 -3.36 -7.71
CA THR A 29 17.21 -3.77 -8.74
C THR A 29 17.32 -5.27 -9.02
N ARG A 30 16.17 -5.96 -9.11
CA ARG A 30 16.07 -7.42 -9.31
C ARG A 30 16.74 -8.26 -8.22
N GLN A 31 16.78 -7.75 -7.00
CA GLN A 31 17.23 -8.48 -5.83
C GLN A 31 16.17 -8.42 -4.74
N PHE A 32 16.23 -9.38 -3.81
CA PHE A 32 15.34 -9.46 -2.67
C PHE A 32 16.10 -9.85 -1.41
N LYS A 33 15.54 -9.52 -0.25
CA LYS A 33 16.02 -9.98 1.06
C LYS A 33 14.82 -10.19 1.97
N LEU A 34 14.57 -11.44 2.31
CA LEU A 34 13.56 -11.84 3.29
C LEU A 34 14.11 -11.68 4.71
N ALA A 35 13.22 -11.61 5.69
CA ALA A 35 13.59 -11.66 7.10
C ALA A 35 14.44 -12.92 7.40
N GLY A 36 15.56 -12.73 8.08
CA GLY A 36 16.53 -13.80 8.38
C GLY A 36 17.63 -14.00 7.33
N MET A 37 17.59 -13.34 6.17
CA MET A 37 18.70 -13.33 5.22
C MET A 37 19.76 -12.29 5.63
N GLU A 38 21.05 -12.62 5.48
CA GLU A 38 22.15 -11.68 5.74
C GLU A 38 22.43 -10.77 4.54
N GLN A 39 22.33 -11.32 3.32
CA GLN A 39 22.65 -10.65 2.06
C GLN A 39 21.46 -10.66 1.10
N CYS A 40 21.42 -9.70 0.18
CA CYS A 40 20.44 -9.70 -0.91
C CYS A 40 20.73 -10.83 -1.90
N HIS A 41 19.67 -11.46 -2.41
CA HIS A 41 19.75 -12.50 -3.43
C HIS A 41 19.13 -12.00 -4.73
N SER A 42 19.63 -12.45 -5.88
CA SER A 42 19.01 -12.12 -7.17
C SER A 42 17.64 -12.77 -7.29
N TRP A 43 16.70 -12.15 -8.01
CA TRP A 43 15.39 -12.76 -8.25
C TRP A 43 15.50 -14.18 -8.80
N LEU A 44 14.67 -15.07 -8.25
CA LEU A 44 14.57 -16.46 -8.67
C LEU A 44 14.07 -16.56 -10.12
N ASN A 45 14.69 -17.44 -10.90
CA ASN A 45 14.32 -17.70 -12.29
C ASN A 45 13.36 -18.90 -12.40
N CYS A 46 12.97 -19.26 -13.63
CA CYS A 46 12.10 -20.40 -13.90
C CYS A 46 12.59 -21.75 -13.33
N SER A 47 13.90 -22.01 -13.31
CA SER A 47 14.47 -23.23 -12.75
C SER A 47 14.30 -23.24 -11.22
N ASP A 48 14.61 -22.12 -10.58
CA ASP A 48 14.47 -21.96 -9.13
C ASP A 48 13.01 -22.11 -8.69
N LEU A 49 12.09 -21.42 -9.38
CA LEU A 49 10.66 -21.45 -9.05
C LEU A 49 10.03 -22.84 -9.23
N LYS A 50 10.51 -23.64 -10.19
CA LYS A 50 10.05 -25.04 -10.37
C LYS A 50 10.46 -25.95 -9.21
N ASN A 51 11.57 -25.64 -8.54
CA ASN A 51 12.13 -26.44 -7.46
C ASN A 51 11.65 -25.98 -6.07
N LEU A 52 10.79 -24.95 -5.99
CA LEU A 52 10.20 -24.54 -4.72
C LEU A 52 9.35 -25.65 -4.10
N LYS A 53 9.37 -25.73 -2.77
CA LYS A 53 8.50 -26.66 -2.04
C LYS A 53 7.11 -26.03 -1.91
N PHE A 54 6.17 -26.45 -2.75
CA PHE A 54 4.78 -26.01 -2.69
C PHE A 54 4.07 -26.57 -1.45
N GLY A 55 3.36 -25.70 -0.76
CA GLY A 55 2.42 -26.03 0.30
C GLY A 55 0.97 -25.97 -0.20
N ARG A 56 0.05 -25.75 0.75
CA ARG A 56 -1.38 -25.64 0.46
C ARG A 56 -1.69 -24.40 -0.39
N ARG A 57 -2.78 -24.48 -1.16
CA ARG A 57 -3.44 -23.29 -1.71
C ARG A 57 -3.95 -22.43 -0.55
N ILE A 58 -3.60 -21.15 -0.55
CA ILE A 58 -4.03 -20.20 0.49
C ILE A 58 -5.13 -19.27 -0.01
N ASP A 59 -5.18 -19.00 -1.32
CA ASP A 59 -6.21 -18.14 -1.91
C ASP A 59 -6.39 -18.40 -3.42
N ALA A 60 -7.50 -17.90 -3.97
CA ALA A 60 -7.81 -17.91 -5.39
C ALA A 60 -8.68 -16.71 -5.76
N GLY A 61 -8.21 -15.89 -6.71
CA GLY A 61 -8.99 -14.82 -7.35
C GLY A 61 -9.29 -15.13 -8.81
N SER A 62 -9.90 -14.19 -9.54
CA SER A 62 -10.18 -14.34 -10.98
C SER A 62 -8.90 -14.54 -11.79
N THR A 63 -7.84 -13.78 -11.46
CA THR A 63 -6.57 -13.79 -12.20
C THR A 63 -5.56 -14.79 -11.66
N LYS A 64 -5.50 -15.00 -10.33
CA LYS A 64 -4.37 -15.68 -9.67
C LYS A 64 -4.81 -16.81 -8.74
N LEU A 65 -4.07 -17.91 -8.77
CA LEU A 65 -4.06 -18.93 -7.72
C LEU A 65 -2.83 -18.71 -6.82
N VAL A 66 -3.06 -18.61 -5.52
CA VAL A 66 -2.00 -18.32 -4.54
C VAL A 66 -1.71 -19.57 -3.70
N HIS A 67 -0.46 -20.00 -3.70
CA HIS A 67 0.00 -21.15 -2.92
C HIS A 67 1.06 -20.69 -1.92
N ALA A 68 0.97 -21.17 -0.69
CA ALA A 68 2.11 -21.10 0.23
C ALA A 68 3.24 -21.95 -0.36
N ALA A 69 4.49 -21.51 -0.18
CA ALA A 69 5.67 -22.26 -0.56
C ALA A 69 6.83 -21.94 0.37
N SER A 70 7.93 -22.68 0.23
CA SER A 70 9.17 -22.40 0.95
C SER A 70 10.37 -22.36 0.01
N TRP A 71 11.22 -21.37 0.23
CA TRP A 71 12.53 -21.23 -0.41
C TRP A 71 13.61 -21.20 0.68
N ASN A 72 14.51 -22.19 0.69
CA ASN A 72 15.57 -22.33 1.71
C ASN A 72 15.05 -22.24 3.17
N GLY A 73 13.87 -22.80 3.44
CA GLY A 73 13.24 -22.78 4.77
C GLY A 73 12.49 -21.47 5.10
N LEU A 74 12.55 -20.45 4.23
CA LEU A 74 11.83 -19.18 4.39
C LEU A 74 10.46 -19.26 3.71
N ASN A 75 9.46 -18.59 4.30
CA ASN A 75 8.10 -18.55 3.78
C ASN A 75 8.01 -17.61 2.58
N VAL A 76 7.43 -18.11 1.49
CA VAL A 76 7.12 -17.32 0.28
C VAL A 76 5.75 -17.73 -0.25
N VAL A 77 5.20 -16.95 -1.17
CA VAL A 77 4.02 -17.33 -1.95
C VAL A 77 4.37 -17.53 -3.40
N VAL A 78 3.72 -18.48 -4.04
CA VAL A 78 3.76 -18.65 -5.49
C VAL A 78 2.39 -18.32 -6.06
N LEU A 79 2.37 -17.35 -6.96
CA LEU A 79 1.18 -16.93 -7.69
C LEU A 79 1.27 -17.47 -9.11
N ARG A 80 0.21 -18.15 -9.54
CA ARG A 80 0.08 -18.69 -10.90
C ARG A 80 -1.19 -18.14 -11.54
N LEU A 81 -1.14 -17.93 -12.85
CA LEU A 81 -2.34 -17.59 -13.62
C LEU A 81 -3.43 -18.64 -13.37
N HIS A 82 -4.60 -18.19 -12.96
CA HIS A 82 -5.75 -19.05 -12.68
C HIS A 82 -6.52 -19.37 -13.96
N ASN A 83 -6.81 -18.36 -14.77
CA ASN A 83 -7.61 -18.49 -15.98
C ASN A 83 -6.95 -17.71 -17.12
N ILE A 84 -6.76 -18.40 -18.26
CA ILE A 84 -6.07 -17.87 -19.44
C ILE A 84 -6.73 -16.61 -20.01
N ASN A 85 -8.03 -16.42 -19.80
CA ASN A 85 -8.75 -15.21 -20.23
C ASN A 85 -8.26 -13.93 -19.53
N TYR A 86 -7.60 -14.06 -18.38
CA TYR A 86 -7.00 -12.95 -17.62
C TYR A 86 -5.47 -12.90 -17.77
N LYS A 87 -4.91 -13.51 -18.84
CA LYS A 87 -3.47 -13.50 -19.09
C LYS A 87 -2.91 -12.08 -19.20
N SER A 88 -3.64 -11.19 -19.89
CA SER A 88 -3.22 -9.80 -20.06
C SER A 88 -3.16 -9.06 -18.72
N ASP A 89 -4.19 -9.22 -17.89
CA ASP A 89 -4.26 -8.64 -16.55
C ASP A 89 -3.13 -9.17 -15.65
N PHE A 90 -2.88 -10.49 -15.69
CA PHE A 90 -1.78 -11.13 -14.95
C PHE A 90 -0.40 -10.59 -15.37
N ASP A 91 -0.16 -10.49 -16.68
CA ASP A 91 1.10 -9.99 -17.21
C ASP A 91 1.31 -8.52 -16.87
N HIS A 92 0.25 -7.72 -16.95
CA HIS A 92 0.28 -6.32 -16.55
C HIS A 92 0.60 -6.17 -15.06
N GLY A 93 -0.08 -6.93 -14.19
CA GLY A 93 0.21 -6.93 -12.76
C GLY A 93 1.65 -7.32 -12.43
N LEU A 94 2.20 -8.32 -13.13
CA LEU A 94 3.60 -8.71 -12.98
C LEU A 94 4.56 -7.62 -13.48
N ASP A 95 4.29 -6.97 -14.61
CA ASP A 95 5.08 -5.85 -15.12
C ASP A 95 5.07 -4.66 -14.15
N MET A 96 3.91 -4.36 -13.54
CA MET A 96 3.81 -3.34 -12.49
C MET A 96 4.63 -3.72 -11.26
N LEU A 97 4.54 -4.96 -10.78
CA LEU A 97 5.37 -5.43 -9.67
C LEU A 97 6.87 -5.32 -9.98
N GLU A 98 7.30 -5.69 -11.19
CA GLU A 98 8.70 -5.56 -11.60
C GLU A 98 9.18 -4.10 -11.61
N LYS A 99 8.33 -3.14 -12.05
CA LYS A 99 8.67 -1.70 -12.08
C LYS A 99 8.70 -1.04 -10.72
N TYR A 100 7.82 -1.45 -9.82
CA TYR A 100 7.71 -0.84 -8.49
C TYR A 100 8.66 -1.46 -7.46
N ASN A 101 9.18 -2.66 -7.69
CA ASN A 101 10.22 -3.23 -6.83
C ASN A 101 11.59 -2.57 -7.10
N PRO A 102 12.41 -2.26 -6.06
CA PRO A 102 12.31 -2.75 -4.67
C PRO A 102 11.65 -1.76 -3.68
N SER A 103 10.49 -1.17 -3.99
CA SER A 103 9.78 -0.29 -3.05
C SER A 103 9.12 -1.05 -1.90
N LYS A 104 9.19 -0.49 -0.68
CA LYS A 104 8.45 -0.98 0.49
C LYS A 104 6.92 -0.87 0.39
N PHE A 105 6.42 -0.15 -0.62
CA PHE A 105 4.99 0.11 -0.82
C PHE A 105 4.29 -0.98 -1.65
N VAL A 106 5.04 -1.90 -2.25
CA VAL A 106 4.53 -3.07 -2.95
C VAL A 106 5.08 -4.34 -2.30
N VAL A 107 4.37 -5.45 -2.46
CA VAL A 107 4.89 -6.76 -2.04
C VAL A 107 6.24 -7.02 -2.70
N GLN A 108 7.19 -7.52 -1.90
CA GLN A 108 8.54 -7.81 -2.39
C GLN A 108 8.48 -8.98 -3.38
N LEU A 109 8.94 -8.71 -4.61
CA LEU A 109 9.04 -9.73 -5.65
C LEU A 109 10.28 -10.59 -5.39
N ILE A 110 10.11 -11.91 -5.36
CA ILE A 110 11.16 -12.88 -5.07
C ILE A 110 11.70 -13.50 -6.36
N GLY A 111 10.84 -13.67 -7.37
CA GLY A 111 11.27 -14.20 -8.66
C GLY A 111 10.14 -14.34 -9.65
N THR A 112 10.49 -14.54 -10.93
CA THR A 112 9.51 -14.60 -12.02
C THR A 112 9.80 -15.73 -12.99
N CYS A 113 8.73 -16.29 -13.56
CA CYS A 113 8.80 -17.18 -14.70
C CYS A 113 7.64 -16.90 -15.65
N LYS A 114 7.83 -15.89 -16.50
CA LYS A 114 6.84 -15.43 -17.48
C LYS A 114 6.36 -16.55 -18.43
N LYS A 115 7.26 -17.46 -18.83
CA LYS A 115 6.93 -18.63 -19.67
C LYS A 115 5.89 -19.56 -19.04
N ALA A 116 5.87 -19.65 -17.72
CA ALA A 116 4.93 -20.48 -16.97
C ALA A 116 3.80 -19.68 -16.31
N SER A 117 3.68 -18.38 -16.63
CA SER A 117 2.70 -17.46 -16.01
C SER A 117 2.69 -17.58 -14.48
N MET A 118 3.88 -17.49 -13.88
CA MET A 118 4.07 -17.63 -12.45
C MET A 118 5.11 -16.65 -11.93
N PHE A 119 4.96 -16.25 -10.67
CA PHE A 119 5.96 -15.51 -9.93
C PHE A 119 5.88 -15.87 -8.44
N ALA A 120 6.94 -15.54 -7.70
CA ALA A 120 6.99 -15.68 -6.26
C ALA A 120 7.12 -14.31 -5.60
N ALA A 121 6.46 -14.13 -4.46
CA ALA A 121 6.51 -12.93 -3.63
C ALA A 121 6.70 -13.30 -2.16
N GLU A 122 7.07 -12.31 -1.34
CA GLU A 122 7.15 -12.45 0.10
C GLU A 122 5.79 -12.87 0.70
N TYR A 123 5.83 -13.76 1.70
CA TYR A 123 4.65 -14.15 2.45
C TYR A 123 4.45 -13.21 3.64
N TYR A 124 3.24 -12.65 3.77
CA TYR A 124 2.86 -11.76 4.86
C TYR A 124 1.90 -12.47 5.82
N GLU A 125 2.35 -12.73 7.06
CA GLU A 125 1.63 -13.54 8.05
C GLU A 125 0.26 -12.96 8.45
N LEU A 126 0.15 -11.63 8.50
CA LEU A 126 -1.11 -10.95 8.84
C LEU A 126 -2.11 -10.91 7.67
N GLY A 127 -1.70 -11.32 6.48
CA GLY A 127 -2.57 -11.58 5.35
C GLY A 127 -3.26 -10.33 4.79
N ASN A 128 -4.51 -10.49 4.36
CA ASN A 128 -5.25 -9.49 3.60
C ASN A 128 -5.72 -8.30 4.46
N ALA A 129 -5.62 -7.08 3.91
CA ALA A 129 -6.01 -5.85 4.59
C ALA A 129 -7.51 -5.72 4.90
N THR A 130 -8.39 -6.59 4.38
CA THR A 130 -9.79 -6.65 4.84
C THR A 130 -9.92 -6.93 6.33
N ASN A 131 -8.90 -7.53 6.95
CA ASN A 131 -8.87 -7.86 8.39
C ASN A 131 -8.15 -6.80 9.25
N ILE A 132 -7.73 -5.68 8.67
CA ILE A 132 -6.79 -4.73 9.30
C ILE A 132 -7.28 -4.18 10.65
N LEU A 133 -8.57 -3.84 10.77
CA LEU A 133 -9.11 -3.36 12.05
C LEU A 133 -9.15 -4.45 13.13
N SER A 134 -9.39 -5.71 12.74
CA SER A 134 -9.33 -6.85 13.66
C SER A 134 -7.92 -7.06 14.19
N VAL A 135 -6.92 -7.01 13.29
CA VAL A 135 -5.49 -7.09 13.64
C VAL A 135 -5.11 -5.99 14.64
N ILE A 136 -5.47 -4.76 14.34
CA ILE A 136 -5.17 -3.60 15.17
C ILE A 136 -5.85 -3.69 16.54
N ASN A 137 -7.14 -3.99 16.60
CA ASN A 137 -7.88 -4.06 17.85
C ASN A 137 -7.37 -5.20 18.73
N LYS A 138 -7.01 -6.35 18.14
CA LYS A 138 -6.41 -7.48 18.86
C LYS A 138 -5.03 -7.13 19.43
N ARG A 139 -4.20 -6.38 18.69
CA ARG A 139 -2.82 -6.06 19.09
C ARG A 139 -2.69 -4.86 20.01
N TYR A 140 -3.57 -3.87 19.87
CA TYR A 140 -3.44 -2.56 20.53
C TYR A 140 -4.68 -2.12 21.34
N GLY A 141 -5.76 -2.92 21.40
CA GLY A 141 -7.03 -2.53 22.01
C GLY A 141 -7.68 -1.35 21.27
N ASN A 142 -8.68 -0.66 21.84
CA ASN A 142 -9.37 0.46 21.17
C ASN A 142 -8.68 1.83 21.35
N GLN A 143 -7.59 1.91 22.12
CA GLN A 143 -6.87 3.15 22.43
C GLN A 143 -5.69 3.42 21.46
N ASN A 144 -5.87 3.07 20.19
CA ASN A 144 -4.79 2.95 19.21
C ASN A 144 -4.83 4.04 18.11
N ILE A 145 -5.37 5.23 18.41
CA ILE A 145 -5.54 6.32 17.45
C ILE A 145 -4.27 6.63 16.64
N VAL A 146 -3.10 6.54 17.26
CA VAL A 146 -1.80 6.75 16.60
C VAL A 146 -1.58 5.71 15.50
N VAL A 147 -1.85 4.44 15.77
CA VAL A 147 -1.72 3.35 14.78
C VAL A 147 -2.74 3.54 13.65
N ARG A 148 -3.97 3.90 13.98
CA ARG A 148 -5.03 4.17 12.98
C ARG A 148 -4.70 5.37 12.09
N LEU A 149 -4.16 6.46 12.64
CA LEU A 149 -3.68 7.59 11.85
C LEU A 149 -2.45 7.25 11.01
N LYS A 150 -1.53 6.43 11.53
CA LYS A 150 -0.41 5.90 10.76
C LYS A 150 -0.89 5.08 9.56
N LEU A 151 -2.00 4.34 9.68
CA LEU A 151 -2.62 3.67 8.52
C LEU A 151 -3.21 4.65 7.51
N CYS A 152 -3.90 5.70 7.95
CA CYS A 152 -4.35 6.76 7.02
C CYS A 152 -3.15 7.33 6.25
N LEU A 153 -2.07 7.64 6.95
CA LEU A 153 -0.84 8.17 6.36
C LEU A 153 -0.17 7.16 5.42
N ASN A 154 -0.07 5.90 5.82
CA ASN A 154 0.51 4.84 5.00
C ASN A 154 -0.33 4.63 3.71
N TYR A 155 -1.66 4.61 3.79
CA TYR A 155 -2.51 4.57 2.59
C TYR A 155 -2.35 5.79 1.69
N ALA A 156 -2.26 7.00 2.26
CA ALA A 156 -1.99 8.22 1.47
C ALA A 156 -0.62 8.16 0.75
N ARG A 157 0.40 7.59 1.40
CA ARG A 157 1.72 7.36 0.80
C ARG A 157 1.69 6.29 -0.29
N LEU A 158 0.84 5.26 -0.17
CA LEU A 158 0.60 4.31 -1.26
C LEU A 158 0.01 4.99 -2.49
N LEU A 159 -0.96 5.90 -2.29
CA LEU A 159 -1.52 6.67 -3.40
C LEU A 159 -0.50 7.62 -4.02
N GLU A 160 0.29 8.33 -3.20
CA GLU A 160 1.37 9.19 -3.70
C GLU A 160 2.38 8.36 -4.52
N PHE A 161 2.75 7.18 -4.03
CA PHE A 161 3.64 6.26 -4.74
C PHE A 161 3.06 5.75 -6.07
N LEU A 162 1.75 5.55 -6.17
CA LEU A 162 1.10 5.18 -7.44
C LEU A 162 0.96 6.37 -8.39
N HIS A 163 0.66 7.56 -7.87
CA HIS A 163 0.37 8.76 -8.66
C HIS A 163 1.63 9.43 -9.20
N ASP A 164 2.73 9.36 -8.45
CA ASP A 164 4.02 9.99 -8.76
C ASP A 164 5.17 8.94 -8.91
N GLY A 165 4.81 7.68 -9.14
CA GLY A 165 5.73 6.54 -9.14
C GLY A 165 6.53 6.32 -10.42
N PRO A 166 7.48 5.35 -10.41
CA PRO A 166 8.36 5.06 -11.55
C PRO A 166 7.64 4.56 -12.82
N ALA A 167 6.39 4.12 -12.69
CA ALA A 167 5.58 3.65 -13.83
C ALA A 167 4.64 4.73 -14.40
N GLY A 168 4.84 6.00 -14.04
CA GLY A 168 3.92 7.11 -14.34
C GLY A 168 2.70 7.12 -13.40
N THR A 169 1.77 8.04 -13.60
CA THR A 169 0.56 8.15 -12.78
C THR A 169 -0.37 6.96 -13.01
N ARG A 170 -0.49 6.09 -12.00
CA ARG A 170 -1.36 4.91 -12.03
C ARG A 170 -2.58 5.09 -11.13
N VAL A 171 -3.69 4.52 -11.57
CA VAL A 171 -4.97 4.54 -10.84
C VAL A 171 -5.31 3.16 -10.33
N MET A 172 -5.70 3.02 -9.07
CA MET A 172 -6.09 1.73 -8.50
C MET A 172 -7.53 1.37 -8.91
N CYS A 173 -7.71 0.73 -10.07
CA CYS A 173 -9.05 0.54 -10.63
C CYS A 173 -9.89 -0.56 -9.98
N ASP A 174 -9.28 -1.62 -9.44
CA ASP A 174 -10.02 -2.74 -8.85
C ASP A 174 -10.45 -2.46 -7.39
N SER A 175 -11.21 -1.38 -7.21
CA SER A 175 -11.51 -0.77 -5.91
C SER A 175 -12.91 -0.13 -5.86
N ASN A 176 -13.93 -0.88 -6.30
CA ASN A 176 -15.31 -0.37 -6.44
C ASN A 176 -16.10 -0.30 -5.12
N ASP A 177 -15.65 -1.00 -4.09
CA ASP A 177 -16.14 -0.91 -2.72
C ASP A 177 -14.98 -1.04 -1.74
N LEU A 178 -15.22 -0.76 -0.45
CA LEU A 178 -14.18 -0.78 0.58
C LEU A 178 -13.56 -2.16 0.76
N GLY A 179 -14.37 -3.23 0.76
CA GLY A 179 -13.86 -4.59 0.93
C GLY A 179 -12.99 -5.00 -0.25
N LYS A 180 -13.43 -4.68 -1.46
CA LYS A 180 -12.66 -4.91 -2.68
C LYS A 180 -11.37 -4.11 -2.70
N LEU A 181 -11.41 -2.81 -2.38
CA LEU A 181 -10.21 -1.97 -2.26
C LEU A 181 -9.19 -2.56 -1.28
N LEU A 182 -9.63 -2.90 -0.05
CA LEU A 182 -8.76 -3.49 0.96
C LEU A 182 -8.20 -4.85 0.52
N SER A 183 -8.96 -5.62 -0.26
CA SER A 183 -8.50 -6.92 -0.76
C SER A 183 -7.25 -6.84 -1.66
N GLN A 184 -6.96 -5.66 -2.22
CA GLN A 184 -5.82 -5.42 -3.10
C GLN A 184 -4.49 -5.24 -2.34
N MET A 185 -4.54 -5.21 -1.00
CA MET A 185 -3.40 -4.95 -0.12
C MET A 185 -3.20 -6.06 0.91
N LEU A 186 -1.96 -6.21 1.37
CA LEU A 186 -1.59 -7.06 2.50
C LEU A 186 -1.14 -6.21 3.70
N ILE A 187 -1.07 -6.86 4.85
CA ILE A 187 -0.66 -6.26 6.12
C ILE A 187 0.76 -6.75 6.47
N THR A 188 1.69 -5.82 6.71
CA THR A 188 3.04 -6.13 7.18
C THR A 188 3.06 -6.47 8.67
N ASP A 189 4.13 -7.10 9.16
CA ASP A 189 4.30 -7.40 10.59
C ASP A 189 4.32 -6.13 11.47
N ASP A 190 4.66 -4.97 10.89
CA ASP A 190 4.59 -3.65 11.52
C ASP A 190 3.21 -2.99 11.43
N VAL A 191 2.21 -3.71 10.89
CA VAL A 191 0.82 -3.27 10.70
C VAL A 191 0.74 -2.07 9.76
N GLU A 192 1.54 -2.11 8.69
CA GLU A 192 1.43 -1.20 7.54
C GLU A 192 0.74 -1.93 6.36
N LEU A 193 0.20 -1.16 5.41
CA LEU A 193 -0.35 -1.68 4.16
C LEU A 193 0.73 -1.71 3.08
N VAL A 194 0.72 -2.78 2.28
CA VAL A 194 1.50 -2.91 1.05
C VAL A 194 0.60 -3.34 -0.10
N LEU A 195 0.85 -2.79 -1.28
CA LEU A 195 0.11 -3.11 -2.50
C LEU A 195 0.49 -4.51 -2.99
N ASN A 196 -0.50 -5.34 -3.27
CA ASN A 196 -0.31 -6.72 -3.72
C ASN A 196 -0.93 -6.97 -5.10
N ASP A 197 -2.17 -6.55 -5.30
CA ASP A 197 -2.90 -6.81 -6.53
C ASP A 197 -2.81 -5.60 -7.47
N LEU A 198 -1.93 -5.71 -8.48
CA LEU A 198 -1.58 -4.62 -9.40
C LEU A 198 -2.10 -4.85 -10.84
N ASP A 199 -3.07 -5.75 -11.01
CA ASP A 199 -3.55 -6.16 -12.33
C ASP A 199 -4.28 -5.03 -13.07
N ALA A 200 -4.97 -4.15 -12.35
CA ALA A 200 -5.76 -3.05 -12.91
C ALA A 200 -5.16 -1.68 -12.54
N LEU A 201 -3.97 -1.39 -13.07
CA LEU A 201 -3.27 -0.11 -12.93
C LEU A 201 -3.09 0.61 -14.29
N PRO A 202 -4.15 1.19 -14.89
CA PRO A 202 -4.01 1.94 -16.13
C PRO A 202 -3.19 3.22 -15.90
N LEU A 203 -2.53 3.69 -16.97
CA LEU A 203 -1.72 4.90 -16.99
C LEU A 203 -2.59 6.11 -17.33
N VAL A 204 -2.51 7.15 -16.50
CA VAL A 204 -2.96 8.50 -16.86
C VAL A 204 -1.75 9.25 -17.41
N ASP A 205 -1.87 9.78 -18.63
CA ASP A 205 -0.84 10.61 -19.25
C ASP A 205 -1.42 12.00 -19.49
N ARG A 206 -1.00 12.96 -18.66
CA ARG A 206 -1.52 14.33 -18.72
C ARG A 206 -1.01 15.08 -19.93
N ASP A 207 0.22 14.81 -20.36
CA ASP A 207 0.86 15.50 -21.48
C ASP A 207 0.22 15.07 -22.79
N ALA A 208 -0.11 13.78 -22.92
CA ALA A 208 -0.87 13.24 -24.04
C ALA A 208 -2.39 13.42 -23.91
N GLY A 209 -2.89 13.95 -22.78
CA GLY A 209 -4.32 14.06 -22.49
C GLY A 209 -5.05 12.71 -22.35
N THR A 210 -4.30 11.62 -22.10
CA THR A 210 -4.85 10.27 -21.95
C THR A 210 -5.52 10.11 -20.60
N LYS A 211 -6.82 9.84 -20.64
CA LYS A 211 -7.64 9.48 -19.49
C LYS A 211 -7.89 7.96 -19.46
N ILE A 212 -8.38 7.47 -18.32
CA ILE A 212 -8.61 6.04 -18.10
C ILE A 212 -10.09 5.73 -17.84
N LYS A 213 -10.43 4.45 -17.92
CA LYS A 213 -11.68 3.86 -17.40
C LYS A 213 -11.35 2.58 -16.64
N CYS A 214 -11.99 2.38 -15.50
CA CYS A 214 -11.84 1.19 -14.66
C CYS A 214 -12.81 0.08 -15.09
N GLY A 215 -12.43 -0.66 -16.12
CA GLY A 215 -13.23 -1.73 -16.69
C GLY A 215 -14.23 -1.25 -17.76
N SER A 216 -15.01 -2.19 -18.29
CA SER A 216 -15.96 -1.98 -19.41
C SER A 216 -17.43 -2.07 -19.01
N ARG A 217 -17.72 -2.13 -17.70
CA ARG A 217 -19.08 -2.21 -17.15
C ARG A 217 -19.42 -0.92 -16.42
N GLU A 218 -20.71 -0.62 -16.34
CA GLU A 218 -21.21 0.50 -15.56
C GLU A 218 -20.88 0.31 -14.06
N LEU A 219 -20.44 1.39 -13.43
CA LEU A 219 -20.13 1.43 -12.00
C LEU A 219 -21.23 2.18 -11.24
N PHE A 220 -21.60 1.66 -10.08
CA PHE A 220 -22.70 2.16 -9.24
C PHE A 220 -22.26 2.37 -7.79
N GLY A 221 -23.13 3.02 -7.00
CA GLY A 221 -22.90 3.28 -5.58
C GLY A 221 -22.02 4.51 -5.32
N ASP A 222 -21.85 4.88 -4.06
CA ASP A 222 -21.20 6.16 -3.69
C ASP A 222 -19.72 6.01 -3.29
N PHE A 223 -19.23 4.77 -3.27
CA PHE A 223 -17.82 4.50 -3.03
C PHE A 223 -16.97 4.91 -4.24
N VAL A 224 -17.42 4.59 -5.46
CA VAL A 224 -16.79 5.10 -6.69
C VAL A 224 -17.02 6.60 -6.86
N ALA A 225 -16.11 7.28 -7.54
CA ALA A 225 -16.22 8.73 -7.73
C ALA A 225 -17.37 9.08 -8.70
N PRO A 226 -17.99 10.27 -8.58
CA PRO A 226 -19.13 10.65 -9.41
C PRO A 226 -18.85 10.57 -10.91
N GLU A 227 -17.64 10.95 -11.35
CA GLU A 227 -17.19 10.88 -12.74
C GLU A 227 -16.96 9.46 -13.26
N GLN A 228 -16.98 8.45 -12.38
CA GLN A 228 -16.95 7.04 -12.78
C GLN A 228 -18.34 6.48 -13.11
N LYS A 229 -19.41 7.23 -12.80
CA LYS A 229 -20.80 6.83 -13.07
C LYS A 229 -21.22 7.28 -14.46
N TRP A 230 -22.13 6.52 -15.09
CA TRP A 230 -22.70 6.89 -16.38
C TRP A 230 -23.41 8.25 -16.30
N PRO A 231 -22.97 9.28 -17.05
CA PRO A 231 -23.47 10.64 -16.87
C PRO A 231 -24.67 10.97 -17.77
N PHE A 232 -25.06 10.08 -18.68
CA PHE A 232 -26.11 10.32 -19.67
C PHE A 232 -27.42 9.64 -19.29
N SER A 233 -28.52 10.06 -19.91
CA SER A 233 -29.78 9.33 -19.84
C SER A 233 -29.75 8.07 -20.71
N GLY A 234 -30.51 7.05 -20.30
CA GLY A 234 -30.63 5.80 -21.05
C GLY A 234 -29.57 4.75 -20.70
N ALA A 235 -29.52 3.68 -21.51
CA ALA A 235 -28.66 2.52 -21.25
C ALA A 235 -27.16 2.85 -21.40
N PHE A 236 -26.35 2.27 -20.51
CA PHE A 236 -24.90 2.39 -20.52
C PHE A 236 -24.27 1.93 -21.84
N LYS A 237 -23.29 2.71 -22.31
CA LYS A 237 -22.46 2.38 -23.48
C LYS A 237 -21.01 2.69 -23.16
N ASP A 238 -20.19 1.65 -23.03
CA ASP A 238 -18.77 1.79 -22.65
C ASP A 238 -18.00 2.75 -23.57
N ALA A 239 -18.21 2.66 -24.88
CA ALA A 239 -17.55 3.53 -25.86
C ALA A 239 -17.88 5.03 -25.70
N ALA A 240 -19.01 5.36 -25.06
CA ALA A 240 -19.43 6.73 -24.79
C ALA A 240 -19.12 7.19 -23.36
N MET A 241 -18.64 6.30 -22.49
CA MET A 241 -18.28 6.65 -21.12
C MET A 241 -17.06 7.60 -21.14
N PRO A 242 -17.15 8.81 -20.56
CA PRO A 242 -16.00 9.70 -20.47
C PRO A 242 -14.89 9.08 -19.61
N GLY A 243 -13.64 9.31 -20.02
CA GLY A 243 -12.49 8.94 -19.20
C GLY A 243 -12.32 9.88 -18.00
N TYR A 244 -11.64 9.38 -16.97
CA TYR A 244 -11.28 10.08 -15.75
C TYR A 244 -9.79 9.85 -15.40
N ASP A 245 -9.34 10.34 -14.25
CA ASP A 245 -7.94 10.36 -13.83
C ASP A 245 -7.74 9.83 -12.40
N GLU A 246 -6.56 10.04 -11.81
CA GLU A 246 -6.21 9.53 -10.48
C GLU A 246 -7.02 10.15 -9.34
N LYS A 247 -7.80 11.20 -9.61
CA LYS A 247 -8.67 11.82 -8.61
C LYS A 247 -9.79 10.90 -8.14
N THR A 248 -10.06 9.80 -8.85
CA THR A 248 -10.94 8.74 -8.36
C THR A 248 -10.40 8.05 -7.12
N ASP A 249 -9.07 7.90 -7.00
CA ASP A 249 -8.45 7.29 -5.82
C ASP A 249 -8.55 8.24 -4.61
N ILE A 250 -8.40 9.55 -4.85
CA ILE A 250 -8.55 10.60 -3.84
C ILE A 250 -9.98 10.61 -3.28
N TRP A 251 -11.00 10.44 -4.13
CA TRP A 251 -12.39 10.31 -3.71
C TRP A 251 -12.61 9.14 -2.73
N LYS A 252 -11.96 7.99 -3.00
CA LYS A 252 -12.06 6.77 -2.19
C LYS A 252 -11.26 6.88 -0.90
N ALA A 253 -10.16 7.65 -0.89
CA ALA A 253 -9.35 7.88 0.30
C ALA A 253 -10.16 8.44 1.48
N ALA A 254 -11.17 9.26 1.20
CA ALA A 254 -12.11 9.74 2.23
C ALA A 254 -12.80 8.61 3.01
N GLU A 255 -13.28 7.58 2.32
CA GLU A 255 -13.95 6.44 2.97
C GLU A 255 -12.95 5.53 3.69
N VAL A 256 -11.75 5.35 3.12
CA VAL A 256 -10.66 4.60 3.77
C VAL A 256 -10.24 5.27 5.08
N PHE A 257 -10.08 6.60 5.09
CA PHE A 257 -9.73 7.33 6.31
C PHE A 257 -10.82 7.22 7.37
N LYS A 258 -12.09 7.40 7.01
CA LYS A 258 -13.23 7.21 7.92
C LYS A 258 -13.23 5.79 8.51
N TYR A 259 -13.01 4.78 7.68
CA TYR A 259 -12.95 3.39 8.11
C TYR A 259 -11.84 3.16 9.14
N PHE A 260 -10.63 3.64 8.88
CA PHE A 260 -9.53 3.48 9.84
C PHE A 260 -9.79 4.17 11.19
N VAL A 261 -10.58 5.24 11.24
CA VAL A 261 -10.91 5.96 12.49
C VAL A 261 -12.34 5.75 12.99
N SER A 262 -13.07 4.72 12.51
CA SER A 262 -14.50 4.54 12.78
C SER A 262 -14.85 4.08 14.21
N ASP A 263 -13.89 3.49 14.92
CA ASP A 263 -14.07 2.92 16.27
C ASP A 263 -12.91 3.35 17.17
N ILE A 264 -12.84 4.66 17.44
CA ILE A 264 -11.82 5.27 18.30
C ILE A 264 -12.47 5.70 19.61
N ASP A 265 -11.69 5.66 20.69
CA ASP A 265 -12.08 6.17 22.01
C ASP A 265 -12.56 7.63 21.89
N VAL A 266 -13.67 7.96 22.58
CA VAL A 266 -14.33 9.28 22.59
C VAL A 266 -13.38 10.42 22.93
N LYS A 267 -12.32 10.18 23.71
CA LYS A 267 -11.29 11.19 24.02
C LYS A 267 -10.51 11.67 22.78
N PHE A 268 -10.56 10.92 21.69
CA PHE A 268 -9.91 11.24 20.41
C PHE A 268 -10.91 11.69 19.32
N GLU A 269 -12.16 12.00 19.67
CA GLU A 269 -13.16 12.46 18.70
C GLU A 269 -12.71 13.73 17.95
N TRP A 270 -11.92 14.59 18.60
CA TRP A 270 -11.32 15.77 17.98
C TRP A 270 -10.44 15.45 16.75
N VAL A 271 -9.87 14.23 16.66
CA VAL A 271 -9.10 13.79 15.49
C VAL A 271 -10.01 13.66 14.26
N ARG A 272 -11.25 13.18 14.43
CA ARG A 272 -12.22 13.14 13.33
C ARG A 272 -12.56 14.54 12.86
N TYR A 273 -12.63 15.51 13.77
CA TYR A 273 -12.80 16.92 13.43
C TYR A 273 -11.60 17.46 12.64
N ARG A 274 -10.36 17.12 13.01
CA ARG A 274 -9.17 17.49 12.22
C ARG A 274 -9.18 16.89 10.82
N LEU A 275 -9.64 15.65 10.67
CA LEU A 275 -9.77 14.98 9.38
C LEU A 275 -10.95 15.50 8.54
N PHE A 276 -11.94 16.17 9.14
CA PHE A 276 -13.18 16.55 8.46
C PHE A 276 -12.94 17.37 7.19
N ASN A 277 -12.10 18.42 7.27
CA ASN A 277 -11.82 19.27 6.11
C ASN A 277 -11.07 18.52 5.00
N LEU A 278 -10.18 17.60 5.36
CA LEU A 278 -9.46 16.75 4.41
C LEU A 278 -10.43 15.77 3.72
N ILE A 279 -11.28 15.11 4.50
CA ILE A 279 -12.31 14.19 3.98
C ILE A 279 -13.27 14.93 3.06
N LYS A 280 -13.70 16.14 3.44
CA LYS A 280 -14.59 16.98 2.64
C LYS A 280 -13.95 17.39 1.31
N SER A 281 -12.67 17.76 1.30
CA SER A 281 -11.97 18.14 0.06
C SER A 281 -11.73 16.94 -0.87
N CYS A 282 -11.46 15.75 -0.32
CA CYS A 282 -11.42 14.50 -1.10
C CYS A 282 -12.77 14.19 -1.78
N LYS A 283 -13.89 14.51 -1.13
CA LYS A 283 -15.25 14.30 -1.64
C LYS A 283 -15.80 15.46 -2.48
N ASN A 284 -14.93 16.34 -3.01
CA ASN A 284 -15.40 17.37 -3.94
C ASN A 284 -15.96 16.74 -5.23
N PRO A 285 -17.18 17.07 -5.68
CA PRO A 285 -17.73 16.54 -6.92
C PRO A 285 -16.89 16.87 -8.15
N ASP A 286 -16.24 18.04 -8.17
CA ASP A 286 -15.28 18.39 -9.22
C ASP A 286 -13.91 17.74 -8.90
N PRO A 287 -13.43 16.80 -9.73
CA PRO A 287 -12.14 16.14 -9.51
C PRO A 287 -10.95 17.11 -9.48
N ASN A 288 -11.04 18.24 -10.20
CA ASN A 288 -9.94 19.23 -10.25
C ASN A 288 -9.76 19.97 -8.92
N LEU A 289 -10.81 20.04 -8.11
CA LEU A 289 -10.80 20.68 -6.79
C LEU A 289 -10.41 19.70 -5.67
N ARG A 290 -10.22 18.42 -5.98
CA ARG A 290 -9.71 17.44 -5.01
C ARG A 290 -8.19 17.60 -4.83
N PRO A 291 -7.67 17.41 -3.61
CA PRO A 291 -6.23 17.49 -3.36
C PRO A 291 -5.43 16.41 -4.12
N SER A 292 -4.11 16.55 -4.17
CA SER A 292 -3.21 15.46 -4.59
C SER A 292 -2.94 14.50 -3.43
N ALA A 293 -2.49 13.28 -3.72
CA ALA A 293 -2.08 12.32 -2.70
C ALA A 293 -0.95 12.89 -1.81
N LYS A 294 0.04 13.58 -2.40
CA LYS A 294 1.09 14.31 -1.68
C LYS A 294 0.54 15.33 -0.66
N TYR A 295 -0.54 16.03 -1.00
CA TYR A 295 -1.19 16.93 -0.07
C TYR A 295 -1.87 16.16 1.09
N LEU A 296 -2.48 15.00 0.81
CA LEU A 296 -3.04 14.14 1.86
C LEU A 296 -1.95 13.72 2.86
N VAL A 297 -0.79 13.27 2.36
CA VAL A 297 0.38 12.91 3.17
C VAL A 297 0.78 14.08 4.07
N THR A 298 0.94 15.27 3.50
CA THR A 298 1.34 16.49 4.24
C THR A 298 0.37 16.82 5.38
N VAL A 299 -0.94 16.74 5.15
CA VAL A 299 -1.95 17.04 6.18
C VAL A 299 -1.97 15.95 7.26
N LEU A 300 -1.89 14.68 6.87
CA LEU A 300 -1.90 13.55 7.81
C LEU A 300 -0.66 13.53 8.71
N GLU A 301 0.51 13.90 8.19
CA GLU A 301 1.73 14.07 8.99
C GLU A 301 1.57 15.14 10.07
N LYS A 302 0.94 16.28 9.73
CA LYS A 302 0.64 17.35 10.69
C LYS A 302 -0.31 16.87 11.79
N ILE A 303 -1.42 16.22 11.41
CA ILE A 303 -2.40 15.69 12.37
C ILE A 303 -1.74 14.63 13.29
N LEU A 304 -0.90 13.76 12.73
CA LEU A 304 -0.19 12.75 13.51
C LEU A 304 0.79 13.38 14.51
N ALA A 305 1.51 14.43 14.10
CA ALA A 305 2.42 15.17 14.99
C ALA A 305 1.66 15.84 16.15
N GLU A 306 0.50 16.45 15.89
CA GLU A 306 -0.38 17.02 16.92
C GLU A 306 -0.87 15.96 17.92
N VAL A 307 -1.27 14.78 17.44
CA VAL A 307 -1.70 13.69 18.33
C VAL A 307 -0.56 13.20 19.21
N HIS A 308 0.68 13.16 18.68
CA HIS A 308 1.85 12.82 19.49
C HIS A 308 2.14 13.86 20.57
N SER A 309 2.05 15.16 20.27
CA SER A 309 2.32 16.22 21.27
C SER A 309 1.29 16.22 22.40
N VAL A 310 0.00 16.00 22.10
CA VAL A 310 -1.05 15.93 23.14
C VAL A 310 -0.86 14.70 24.03
N LYS A 311 -0.38 13.57 23.51
CA LYS A 311 -0.10 12.37 24.31
C LYS A 311 1.07 12.53 25.29
N THR A 312 2.01 13.43 25.03
CA THR A 312 3.13 13.69 25.94
C THR A 312 2.77 14.65 27.08
N GLU A 313 1.61 15.32 27.00
CA GLU A 313 1.14 16.29 27.99
C GLU A 313 0.09 15.72 28.96
N LEU A 314 -0.38 14.49 28.72
CA LEU A 314 -1.35 13.73 29.54
C LEU A 314 -0.65 12.60 30.29
#